data_AF-A0A847VYC0-F1
#
_entry.id   AF-A0A847VYC0-F1
#
_cell.length_a   1.000
_cell.length_b   1.000
_cell.length_c   1.000
_cell.angle_alpha   90.00
_cell.angle_beta   90.00
_cell.angle_gamma   90.00
#
_symmetry.space_group_name_H-M   'P 1'
#
loop_
_entity.id
_entity.type
_entity.pdbx_description
1 polymer ?
#
loop_
_entity_poly.entity_id
_entity_poly.type
_entity_poly.pdbx_seq_one_letter_code
_entity_poly.pdbx_strand_id
1 'polypeptide(L)' 'MGKRNLIGVDLGGTNIRVGIFREDNRILNIDSKKTNAFNRSSKEIISDISDMVLSVIRESGV' A
#
# COMPACT_ATOMS: atom_id res chain seq x y z
N MET A 1 21.57 15.29 -0.85
CA MET A 1 20.75 14.40 0.02
C MET A 1 19.64 13.84 -0.87
N GLY A 2 19.56 12.51 -1.05
CA GLY A 2 18.52 11.91 -1.90
C GLY A 2 17.13 12.16 -1.31
N LYS A 3 16.12 12.36 -2.16
CA LYS A 3 14.72 12.50 -1.69
C LYS A 3 14.26 11.14 -1.14
N ARG A 4 13.75 11.11 0.08
CA ARG A 4 13.18 9.89 0.68
C ARG A 4 11.77 9.65 0.17
N ASN A 5 11.44 8.37 -0.01
CA ASN A 5 10.07 7.92 -0.26
C ASN A 5 9.51 7.26 1.02
N LEU A 6 8.22 7.45 1.25
CA LEU A 6 7.46 6.92 2.38
C LEU A 6 6.37 5.99 1.84
N ILE A 7 6.10 4.90 2.57
CA ILE A 7 4.98 3.99 2.28
C ILE A 7 3.93 4.17 3.37
N GLY A 8 2.69 4.42 2.94
CA GLY A 8 1.51 4.41 3.81
C GLY A 8 0.67 3.18 3.56
N VAL A 9 0.21 2.53 4.63
CA VAL A 9 -0.75 1.43 4.59
C VAL A 9 -1.96 1.80 5.44
N ASP A 10 -3.14 1.83 4.82
CA ASP A 10 -4.43 2.04 5.46
C ASP A 10 -5.22 0.73 5.42
N LEU A 11 -5.39 0.10 6.58
CA LEU A 11 -6.13 -1.14 6.74
C LEU A 11 -7.53 -0.83 7.28
N GLY A 12 -8.49 -0.72 6.38
CA GLY A 12 -9.90 -0.55 6.72
C GLY A 12 -10.65 -1.89 6.81
N GLY A 13 -11.86 -1.86 7.38
CA GLY A 13 -12.72 -3.04 7.48
C GLY A 13 -13.22 -3.57 6.12
N THR A 14 -13.16 -2.78 5.05
CA THR A 14 -13.65 -3.17 3.71
C THR A 14 -12.56 -3.15 2.63
N ASN A 15 -11.46 -2.43 2.87
CA ASN A 15 -10.39 -2.24 1.89
C ASN A 15 -9.03 -2.13 2.58
N ILE A 16 -7.98 -2.53 1.88
CA ILE A 16 -6.60 -2.12 2.12
C ILE A 16 -6.26 -1.08 1.07
N ARG A 17 -5.63 0.01 1.48
CA ARG A 17 -5.07 1.02 0.58
C ARG A 17 -3.59 1.21 0.88
N VAL A 18 -2.77 1.24 -0.17
CA VAL A 18 -1.33 1.42 -0.06
C VAL A 18 -0.90 2.55 -0.98
N GLY A 19 -0.05 3.44 -0.50
CA GLY A 19 0.51 4.52 -1.31
C GLY A 19 1.99 4.73 -1.05
N ILE A 20 2.69 5.19 -2.09
CA ILE A 20 4.05 5.68 -2.01
C ILE A 20 4.07 7.18 -2.23
N PHE A 21 4.74 7.88 -1.34
CA PHE A 21 4.77 9.34 -1.25
C PHE A 21 6.21 9.81 -1.18
N ARG A 22 6.48 11.00 -1.71
CA ARG A 22 7.71 11.73 -1.38
C ARG A 22 7.58 12.37 -0.02
N GLU A 23 8.71 12.67 0.60
CA GLU A 23 8.78 13.39 1.88
C GLU A 23 8.09 14.78 1.86
N ASP A 24 7.92 15.39 0.68
CA ASP A 24 7.14 16.61 0.47
C ASP A 24 5.61 16.38 0.39
N ASN A 25 5.14 15.20 0.81
CA ASN A 25 3.75 14.71 0.74
C ASN A 25 3.19 14.56 -0.68
N ARG A 26 4.04 14.62 -1.73
CA ARG A 26 3.57 14.33 -3.09
C ARG A 26 3.34 12.83 -3.28
N ILE A 27 2.12 12.46 -3.66
CA ILE A 27 1.77 11.08 -4.04
C ILE A 27 2.50 10.73 -5.33
N LEU A 28 3.20 9.59 -5.33
CA LEU A 28 3.82 9.01 -6.51
C LEU A 28 2.93 7.93 -7.13
N ASN A 29 2.40 7.03 -6.30
CA ASN A 29 1.41 6.03 -6.70
C ASN A 29 0.53 5.64 -5.50
N ILE A 30 -0.69 5.18 -5.78
CA ILE A 30 -1.64 4.69 -4.79
C ILE A 30 -2.52 3.61 -5.40
N ASP A 31 -2.77 2.54 -4.65
CA ASP A 31 -3.69 1.49 -5.05
C ASP A 31 -4.56 1.04 -3.87
N SER A 32 -5.69 0.40 -4.17
CA SER A 32 -6.69 -0.03 -3.22
C SER A 32 -7.26 -1.39 -3.61
N LYS A 33 -7.26 -2.32 -2.65
CA LYS A 33 -7.84 -3.67 -2.80
C LYS A 33 -8.99 -3.86 -1.83
N LYS A 34 -10.13 -4.37 -2.31
CA LYS A 34 -11.23 -4.80 -1.45
C LYS A 34 -10.78 -5.99 -0.62
N THR A 35 -10.96 -5.90 0.71
CA THR A 35 -10.57 -7.01 1.61
C THR A 35 -11.60 -8.11 1.63
N ASN A 36 -12.88 -7.83 1.33
CA ASN A 36 -14.00 -8.76 1.50
C ASN A 36 -13.96 -9.43 2.90
N ALA A 37 -13.77 -8.63 3.95
CA ALA A 37 -13.19 -9.00 5.25
C ALA A 37 -13.90 -10.08 6.10
N PHE A 38 -14.99 -10.69 5.62
CA PHE A 38 -15.60 -11.81 6.34
C PHE A 38 -14.73 -13.08 6.17
N ASN A 39 -14.32 -13.69 7.27
CA ASN A 39 -13.57 -14.96 7.33
C ASN A 39 -12.14 -14.97 6.76
N ARG A 40 -11.45 -13.83 6.71
CA ARG A 40 -10.04 -13.80 6.30
C ARG A 40 -9.10 -13.94 7.50
N SER A 41 -8.03 -14.70 7.32
CA SER A 41 -6.94 -14.80 8.28
C SER A 41 -6.04 -13.56 8.23
N SER A 42 -5.39 -13.25 9.35
CA SER A 42 -4.37 -12.19 9.41
C SER A 42 -3.23 -12.43 8.41
N LYS A 43 -2.87 -13.69 8.15
CA LYS A 43 -1.83 -14.07 7.19
C LYS A 43 -2.18 -13.65 5.76
N GLU A 44 -3.43 -13.84 5.35
CA GLU A 44 -3.90 -13.41 4.02
C GLU A 44 -3.91 -11.88 3.90
N ILE A 45 -4.28 -11.17 4.96
CA ILE A 45 -4.24 -9.69 5.00
C ILE A 45 -2.81 -9.17 4.89
N ILE A 46 -1.87 -9.78 5.62
CA ILE A 46 -0.45 -9.41 5.56
C ILE A 46 0.12 -9.69 4.15
N SER A 47 -0.25 -10.81 3.52
CA SER A 47 0.15 -11.12 2.15
C SER A 47 -0.36 -10.06 1.17
N ASP A 48 -1.63 -9.67 1.27
CA ASP A 48 -2.21 -8.62 0.42
C ASP A 48 -1.49 -7.28 0.59
N ILE A 49 -1.20 -6.88 1.83
CA ILE A 49 -0.45 -5.65 2.11
C ILE A 49 0.93 -5.72 1.46
N SER A 50 1.66 -6.84 1.63
CA SER A 50 2.98 -7.05 1.03
C SER A 50 2.93 -6.94 -0.50
N ASP A 51 1.98 -7.62 -1.13
CA ASP A 51 1.81 -7.62 -2.58
C ASP A 51 1.49 -6.22 -3.10
N MET A 52 0.59 -5.50 -2.42
CA MET A 52 0.24 -4.13 -2.78
C MET A 52 1.42 -3.17 -2.63
N VAL A 53 2.20 -3.27 -1.55
CA VAL A 53 3.43 -2.46 -1.36
C VAL A 53 4.40 -2.67 -2.52
N LEU A 54 4.64 -3.93 -2.90
CA LEU A 54 5.52 -4.25 -4.02
C LEU A 54 4.97 -3.74 -5.36
N SER A 55 3.64 -3.79 -5.57
CA SER A 55 3.00 -3.27 -6.78
C SER A 55 3.17 -1.76 -6.89
N VAL A 56 2.83 -1.00 -5.83
CA VAL A 56 2.90 0.46 -5.89
C VAL A 56 4.32 0.98 -6.07
N ILE A 57 5.33 0.31 -5.48
CA ILE A 57 6.75 0.64 -5.68
C ILE A 57 7.10 0.45 -7.16
N ARG A 58 6.84 -0.76 -7.70
CA ARG A 58 7.18 -1.12 -9.09
C ARG A 58 6.54 -0.17 -10.10
N GLU A 59 5.28 0.15 -9.90
CA GLU A 59 4.50 1.02 -10.79
C GLU A 59 4.87 2.51 -10.63
N SER A 60 5.42 2.92 -9.48
CA SER A 60 5.86 4.30 -9.27
C SER A 60 7.18 4.66 -9.97
N GLY A 61 7.91 3.66 -10.47
CA GLY A 61 9.16 3.85 -11.21
C GLY A 61 10.35 4.28 -10.34
N VAL A 62 10.33 3.99 -9.04
CA VAL A 62 11.43 4.24 -8.10
C VAL A 62 12.20 2.98 -7.74
#